data_AF-A0A537VIG5-F1
#
_entry.id   AF-A0A537VIG5-F1
#
_cell.length_a   1.000
_cell.length_b   1.000
_cell.length_c   1.000
_cell.angle_alpha   90.00
_cell.angle_beta   90.00
_cell.angle_gamma   90.00
#
_symmetry.space_group_name_H-M   'P 1'
#
loop_
_entity.id
_entity.type
_entity.pdbx_description
1 polymer ?
#
loop_
_entity_poly.entity_id
_entity_poly.type
_entity_poly.pdbx_seq_one_letter_code
_entity_poly.pdbx_strand_id
1 'polypeptide(L)'
;MERDRLFELRRQTFDTPEFRGIEFIEVEAKTIINHVPGDFLPFNWTINPFRGCSHACKFCFARVTHTYMDMNAGRDFETKIVVKVNAPEVLRSQLASKRWKGEHIAMGTATDPYQRAEGRYRLMPGIIAALIEKRNPFSILTKGTLLLRDLPLLVEAAKVTDVSTAFSIPTLDEEAWRRSEPGTPHPRSRMEAVAALNDAGIPCGVMLAPILPGITDDPKKVREVVRAAIDAGATHVSPILLHLRPR
;
A
#
# COMPACT_ATOMS: atom_id res chain seq x y z
N MET A 1 -14.23 9.83 20.93
CA MET A 1 -13.90 9.41 19.54
C MET A 1 -13.66 10.68 18.72
N GLU A 2 -12.55 11.37 18.97
CA GLU A 2 -12.18 12.59 18.25
C GLU A 2 -11.37 12.18 17.02
N ARG A 3 -12.09 11.82 15.95
CA ARG A 3 -11.52 11.25 14.72
C ARG A 3 -10.65 12.28 14.00
N ASP A 4 -9.39 11.91 13.73
CA ASP A 4 -8.54 12.40 12.64
C ASP A 4 -8.64 13.88 12.26
N ARG A 5 -8.31 14.79 13.19
CA ARG A 5 -8.06 16.20 12.83
C ARG A 5 -6.74 16.32 12.07
N LEU A 6 -6.79 16.04 10.78
CA LEU A 6 -5.78 16.46 9.81
C LEU A 6 -5.96 17.96 9.58
N PHE A 7 -4.87 18.71 9.55
CA PHE A 7 -4.91 20.14 9.20
C PHE A 7 -4.61 20.27 7.72
N GLU A 8 -5.60 20.71 6.93
CA GLU A 8 -5.41 21.01 5.52
C GLU A 8 -4.49 22.23 5.38
N LEU A 9 -3.36 22.04 4.70
CA LEU A 9 -2.39 23.10 4.43
C LEU A 9 -2.61 23.73 3.05
N ARG A 10 -2.78 22.87 2.04
CA ARG A 10 -2.79 23.28 0.64
C ARG A 10 -3.48 22.23 -0.23
N ARG A 11 -4.16 22.70 -1.28
CA ARG A 11 -4.58 21.87 -2.42
C ARG A 11 -3.67 22.12 -3.61
N GLN A 12 -3.18 21.06 -4.23
CA GLN A 12 -2.32 21.11 -5.40
C GLN A 12 -2.90 20.25 -6.52
N THR A 13 -2.88 20.76 -7.74
CA THR A 13 -3.12 19.99 -8.96
C THR A 13 -1.88 20.09 -9.84
N PHE A 14 -1.53 19.00 -10.53
CA PHE A 14 -0.41 18.98 -11.44
C PHE A 14 -0.92 18.70 -12.85
N ASP A 15 -0.53 19.53 -13.82
CA ASP A 15 -0.92 19.38 -15.22
C ASP A 15 0.11 18.57 -16.04
N THR A 16 0.79 17.61 -15.39
CA THR A 16 1.61 16.64 -16.10
C THR A 16 0.75 15.43 -16.49
N PRO A 17 1.06 14.73 -17.60
CA PRO A 17 0.27 13.59 -18.06
C PRO A 17 0.02 12.52 -16.97
N GLU A 18 0.98 12.33 -16.06
CA GLU A 18 0.95 11.32 -15.01
C GLU A 18 -0.09 11.60 -13.91
N PHE A 19 -0.40 12.89 -13.69
CA PHE A 19 -1.25 13.38 -12.60
C PHE A 19 -2.50 14.13 -13.08
N ARG A 20 -2.73 14.20 -14.39
CA ARG A 20 -3.87 14.92 -14.96
C ARG A 20 -5.18 14.45 -14.34
N GLY A 21 -5.93 15.40 -13.76
CA GLY A 21 -7.21 15.14 -13.10
C GLY A 21 -7.09 14.56 -11.69
N ILE A 22 -5.91 14.60 -11.07
CA ILE A 22 -5.69 14.28 -9.66
C ILE A 22 -5.41 15.59 -8.89
N GLU A 23 -6.14 15.77 -7.80
CA GLU A 23 -5.95 16.77 -6.77
C GLU A 23 -5.24 16.13 -5.57
N PHE A 24 -4.17 16.76 -5.11
CA PHE A 24 -3.46 16.39 -3.90
C PHE A 24 -3.80 17.38 -2.79
N ILE A 25 -4.29 16.86 -1.67
CA ILE A 25 -4.68 17.64 -0.49
C ILE A 25 -3.61 17.40 0.56
N GLU A 26 -2.69 18.35 0.71
CA GLU A 26 -1.59 18.25 1.65
C GLU A 26 -2.06 18.59 3.06
N VAL A 27 -1.73 17.71 3.99
CA VAL A 27 -2.11 17.83 5.39
C VAL A 27 -0.94 17.55 6.31
N GLU A 28 -0.99 18.13 7.51
CA GLU A 28 -0.17 17.68 8.63
C GLU A 28 -0.95 16.70 9.50
N ALA A 29 -0.36 15.52 9.67
CA ALA A 29 -0.87 14.53 10.59
C ALA A 29 -0.33 14.78 12.00
N LYS A 30 -1.16 14.58 13.02
CA LYS A 30 -0.71 14.53 14.43
C LYS A 30 -0.07 13.19 14.78
N THR A 31 -0.53 12.12 14.13
CA THR A 31 -0.05 10.75 14.30
C THR A 31 -0.03 10.06 12.94
N ILE A 32 0.92 9.17 12.74
CA ILE A 32 1.04 8.35 11.53
C ILE A 32 0.94 6.85 11.82
N ILE A 33 1.35 6.41 13.01
CA ILE A 33 1.14 5.03 13.50
C ILE A 33 -0.30 4.89 14.00
N ASN A 34 -1.05 3.95 13.41
CA ASN A 34 -2.46 3.69 13.71
C ASN A 34 -2.62 2.29 14.31
N HIS A 35 -3.35 2.19 15.43
CA HIS A 35 -3.71 0.91 16.02
C HIS A 35 -4.86 0.26 15.25
N VAL A 36 -4.72 -1.02 14.94
CA VAL A 36 -5.77 -1.87 14.38
C VAL A 36 -6.28 -2.77 15.52
N PRO A 37 -7.53 -2.62 15.98
CA PRO A 37 -8.03 -3.37 17.11
C PRO A 37 -8.34 -4.83 16.74
N GLY A 38 -8.08 -5.76 17.64
CA GLY A 38 -8.41 -7.19 17.51
C GLY A 38 -7.26 -8.03 16.94
N ASP A 39 -7.42 -9.35 16.98
CA ASP A 39 -6.34 -10.31 16.66
C ASP A 39 -6.59 -11.11 15.36
N PHE A 40 -7.38 -10.54 14.44
CA PHE A 40 -7.76 -11.20 13.18
C PHE A 40 -6.74 -10.96 12.04
N LEU A 41 -5.79 -10.06 12.23
CA LEU A 41 -4.67 -9.82 11.33
C LEU A 41 -3.36 -10.15 12.04
N PRO A 42 -2.29 -10.50 11.30
CA PRO A 42 -0.98 -10.78 11.89
C PRO A 42 -0.24 -9.51 12.36
N PHE A 43 -0.92 -8.37 12.48
CA PHE A 43 -0.37 -7.09 12.90
C PHE A 43 -1.45 -6.22 13.55
N ASN A 44 -1.05 -5.38 14.50
CA ASN A 44 -1.93 -4.45 15.22
C ASN A 44 -1.57 -2.98 14.97
N TRP A 45 -0.55 -2.71 14.15
CA TRP A 45 -0.08 -1.34 13.87
C TRP A 45 0.15 -1.10 12.39
N THR A 46 -0.25 0.07 11.91
CA THR A 46 -0.17 0.42 10.50
C THR A 46 0.26 1.85 10.25
N ILE A 47 0.85 2.08 9.08
CA ILE A 47 1.12 3.41 8.54
C ILE A 47 0.41 3.55 7.19
N ASN A 48 -0.32 4.65 7.04
CA ASN A 48 -0.95 5.04 5.79
C ASN A 48 -0.55 6.49 5.48
N PRO A 49 0.46 6.72 4.61
CA PRO A 49 0.94 8.07 4.27
C PRO A 49 -0.08 8.84 3.42
N PHE A 50 -0.98 8.12 2.75
CA PHE A 50 -2.01 8.67 1.89
C PHE A 50 -3.42 8.29 2.37
N ARG A 51 -4.43 9.11 2.07
CA ARG A 51 -5.82 8.67 1.94
C ARG A 51 -6.29 8.88 0.52
N GLY A 52 -7.05 7.92 -0.01
CA GLY A 52 -7.33 7.86 -1.44
C GLY A 52 -6.24 7.08 -2.17
N CYS A 53 -6.62 6.51 -3.30
CA CYS A 53 -5.70 5.70 -4.09
C CYS A 53 -5.99 5.80 -5.59
N SER A 54 -5.00 6.29 -6.33
CA SER A 54 -5.04 6.44 -7.79
C SER A 54 -5.02 5.11 -8.56
N HIS A 55 -4.85 3.97 -7.87
CA HIS A 55 -5.01 2.63 -8.46
C HIS A 55 -6.45 2.33 -8.92
N ALA A 56 -7.44 3.05 -8.38
CA ALA A 56 -8.85 2.97 -8.81
C ALA A 56 -9.46 1.55 -8.79
N CYS A 57 -9.03 0.67 -7.87
CA CYS A 57 -9.58 -0.68 -7.76
C CYS A 57 -11.08 -0.63 -7.42
N LYS A 58 -11.93 -1.26 -8.23
CA LYS A 58 -13.40 -1.21 -8.09
C LYS A 58 -13.91 -1.86 -6.80
N PHE A 59 -13.17 -2.84 -6.29
CA PHE A 59 -13.47 -3.59 -5.06
C PHE A 59 -12.87 -2.95 -3.78
N CYS A 60 -12.21 -1.80 -3.87
CA CYS A 60 -11.45 -1.25 -2.74
C CYS A 60 -12.35 -0.88 -1.55
N PHE A 61 -12.18 -1.57 -0.43
CA PHE A 61 -12.94 -1.30 0.80
C PHE A 61 -12.60 0.05 1.44
N ALA A 62 -11.40 0.59 1.20
CA ALA A 62 -10.96 1.85 1.79
C ALA A 62 -11.67 3.08 1.21
N ARG A 63 -12.45 2.92 0.13
CA ARG A 63 -13.25 3.98 -0.48
C ARG A 63 -14.13 4.75 0.51
N VAL A 64 -14.66 4.05 1.51
CA VAL A 64 -15.50 4.65 2.56
C VAL A 64 -14.75 5.71 3.39
N THR A 65 -13.42 5.71 3.43
CA THR A 65 -12.68 6.69 4.23
C THR A 65 -12.86 8.12 3.72
N HIS A 66 -13.18 8.30 2.44
CA HIS A 66 -13.43 9.62 1.85
C HIS A 66 -14.76 10.23 2.32
N THR A 67 -15.75 9.41 2.70
CA THR A 67 -17.03 9.93 3.20
C THR A 67 -16.90 10.56 4.58
N TYR A 68 -15.80 10.30 5.30
CA TYR A 68 -15.49 10.96 6.58
C TYR A 68 -14.90 12.36 6.40
N MET A 69 -14.62 12.77 5.16
CA MET A 69 -14.00 14.05 4.80
C MET A 69 -14.91 14.83 3.84
N ASP A 70 -16.22 14.56 3.86
CA ASP A 70 -17.23 15.15 2.96
C ASP A 70 -16.92 14.98 1.46
N MET A 71 -16.22 13.88 1.12
CA MET A 71 -15.90 13.48 -0.26
C MET A 71 -16.64 12.19 -0.63
N ASN A 72 -16.86 11.97 -1.93
CA ASN A 72 -17.53 10.74 -2.37
C ASN A 72 -16.59 9.52 -2.39
N ALA A 73 -17.12 8.35 -2.04
CA ALA A 73 -16.37 7.08 -2.05
C ALA A 73 -16.01 6.57 -3.47
N GLY A 74 -16.55 7.19 -4.51
CA GLY A 74 -16.34 6.83 -5.90
C GLY A 74 -15.15 7.57 -6.51
N ARG A 75 -15.46 8.60 -7.29
CA ARG A 75 -14.49 9.38 -8.05
C ARG A 75 -13.50 10.11 -7.16
N ASP A 76 -13.98 10.74 -6.06
CA ASP A 76 -13.09 11.54 -5.21
C ASP A 76 -12.02 10.66 -4.54
N PHE A 77 -12.31 9.40 -4.19
CA PHE A 77 -11.29 8.48 -3.66
C PHE A 77 -10.13 8.25 -4.64
N GLU A 78 -10.41 8.27 -5.93
CA GLU A 78 -9.44 7.99 -6.99
C GLU A 78 -8.70 9.26 -7.44
N THR A 79 -9.30 10.44 -7.26
CA THR A 79 -8.77 11.72 -7.76
C THR A 79 -8.35 12.70 -6.69
N LYS A 80 -8.84 12.60 -5.45
CA LYS A 80 -8.49 13.51 -4.36
C LYS A 80 -7.65 12.76 -3.35
N ILE A 81 -6.34 12.85 -3.50
CA ILE A 81 -5.40 12.11 -2.66
C ILE A 81 -4.96 13.01 -1.51
N VAL A 82 -5.33 12.65 -0.29
CA VAL A 82 -4.84 13.33 0.91
C VAL A 82 -3.43 12.83 1.19
N VAL A 83 -2.47 13.76 1.31
CA VAL A 83 -1.06 13.47 1.49
C VAL A 83 -0.60 13.99 2.85
N LYS A 84 -0.17 13.09 3.73
CA LYS A 84 0.36 13.45 5.05
C LYS A 84 1.84 13.84 4.89
N VAL A 85 2.08 15.10 4.55
CA VAL A 85 3.42 15.58 4.12
C VAL A 85 4.49 15.48 5.21
N ASN A 86 4.08 15.51 6.48
CA ASN A 86 4.95 15.40 7.65
C ASN A 86 5.09 13.95 8.18
N ALA A 87 4.69 12.94 7.39
CA ALA A 87 4.67 11.54 7.84
C ALA A 87 6.03 11.04 8.36
N PRO A 88 7.18 11.29 7.68
CA PRO A 88 8.49 10.89 8.19
C PRO A 88 8.84 11.51 9.55
N GLU A 89 8.58 12.80 9.74
CA GLU A 89 8.90 13.55 10.96
C GLU A 89 8.06 13.07 12.14
N VAL A 90 6.76 12.91 11.92
CA VAL A 90 5.83 12.40 12.92
C VAL A 90 6.18 10.96 13.30
N LEU A 91 6.55 10.13 12.31
CA LEU A 91 6.98 8.76 12.57
C LEU A 91 8.18 8.70 13.51
N ARG A 92 9.24 9.47 13.22
CA ARG A 92 10.44 9.52 14.09
C ARG A 92 10.10 9.90 15.52
N SER A 93 9.24 10.90 15.70
CA SER A 93 8.77 11.33 17.02
C SER A 93 8.01 10.21 17.74
N GLN A 94 7.09 9.54 17.05
CA GLN A 94 6.30 8.44 17.63
C GLN A 94 7.17 7.23 18.00
N LEU A 95 8.11 6.82 17.15
CA LEU A 95 9.03 5.71 17.43
C LEU A 95 10.04 6.05 18.55
N ALA A 96 10.33 7.33 18.79
CA ALA A 96 11.18 7.77 19.90
C ALA A 96 10.46 7.77 21.26
N SER A 97 9.13 7.61 21.29
CA SER A 97 8.35 7.57 22.52
C SER A 97 8.70 6.35 23.37
N LYS A 98 8.87 6.53 24.68
CA LYS A 98 9.05 5.43 25.66
C LYS A 98 7.88 4.44 25.71
N ARG A 99 6.72 4.84 25.15
CA ARG A 99 5.52 4.00 25.08
C ARG A 99 5.56 3.01 23.91
N TRP A 100 6.30 3.33 22.85
CA TRP A 100 6.45 2.43 21.70
C TRP A 100 7.34 1.24 22.09
N LYS A 101 6.93 0.02 21.74
CA LYS A 101 7.61 -1.23 22.15
C LYS A 101 8.33 -1.94 21.00
N GLY A 102 8.35 -1.34 19.83
CA GLY A 102 9.01 -1.92 18.65
C GLY A 102 8.12 -2.91 17.91
N GLU A 103 6.80 -2.75 18.00
CA GLU A 103 5.84 -3.62 17.35
C GLU A 103 5.95 -3.57 15.83
N HIS A 104 5.56 -4.66 15.17
CA HIS A 104 5.52 -4.75 13.71
C HIS A 104 4.54 -3.73 13.11
N ILE A 105 5.02 -2.95 12.14
CA ILE A 105 4.20 -1.97 11.41
C ILE A 105 3.90 -2.46 10.00
N ALA A 106 2.62 -2.63 9.67
CA ALA A 106 2.19 -2.99 8.33
C ALA A 106 1.79 -1.75 7.50
N MET A 107 2.28 -1.68 6.26
CA MET A 107 1.94 -0.66 5.27
C MET A 107 1.23 -1.29 4.07
N GLY A 108 0.41 -0.51 3.37
CA GLY A 108 -0.42 -1.04 2.28
C GLY A 108 -1.76 -1.61 2.72
N THR A 109 -2.21 -1.25 3.92
CA THR A 109 -3.40 -1.85 4.54
C THR A 109 -4.69 -1.13 4.17
N ALA A 110 -4.68 0.20 3.99
CA ALA A 110 -5.87 0.95 3.53
C ALA A 110 -5.64 1.60 2.16
N THR A 111 -4.46 2.21 1.96
CA THR A 111 -4.05 2.81 0.70
C THR A 111 -2.69 2.29 0.29
N ASP A 112 -2.36 2.43 -0.99
CA ASP A 112 -1.09 1.93 -1.49
C ASP A 112 0.04 2.95 -1.23
N PRO A 113 1.11 2.57 -0.52
CA PRO A 113 2.24 3.45 -0.22
C PRO A 113 3.07 3.79 -1.46
N TYR A 114 3.00 3.00 -2.53
CA TYR A 114 3.74 3.17 -3.78
C TYR A 114 2.83 3.46 -4.98
N GLN A 115 1.64 4.04 -4.72
CA GLN A 115 0.84 4.65 -5.78
C GLN A 115 1.58 5.83 -6.44
N ARG A 116 1.06 6.34 -7.56
CA ARG A 116 1.69 7.42 -8.34
C ARG A 116 2.10 8.64 -7.52
N ALA A 117 1.32 9.00 -6.51
CA ALA A 117 1.62 10.09 -5.58
C ALA A 117 3.04 10.00 -4.99
N GLU A 118 3.49 8.80 -4.66
CA GLU A 118 4.80 8.55 -4.07
C GLU A 118 5.96 8.87 -5.02
N GLY A 119 5.73 8.86 -6.34
CA GLY A 119 6.72 9.31 -7.32
C GLY A 119 7.06 10.79 -7.17
N ARG A 120 6.11 11.59 -6.69
CA ARG A 120 6.24 13.05 -6.51
C ARG A 120 6.60 13.45 -5.08
N TYR A 121 5.95 12.83 -4.10
CA TYR A 121 6.08 13.21 -2.69
C TYR A 121 7.25 12.54 -1.98
N ARG A 122 7.65 11.35 -2.42
CA ARG A 122 8.81 10.61 -1.89
C ARG A 122 8.77 10.48 -0.36
N LEU A 123 7.61 10.13 0.20
CA LEU A 123 7.45 9.96 1.65
C LEU A 123 8.05 8.64 2.14
N MET A 124 8.00 7.60 1.31
CA MET A 124 8.45 6.25 1.68
C MET A 124 9.94 6.16 2.04
N PRO A 125 10.88 6.80 1.31
CA PRO A 125 12.28 6.84 1.72
C PRO A 125 12.49 7.38 3.14
N GLY A 126 11.78 8.46 3.49
CA GLY A 126 11.85 9.04 4.84
C GLY A 126 11.21 8.15 5.90
N ILE A 127 10.11 7.49 5.57
CA ILE A 127 9.44 6.51 6.45
C ILE A 127 10.35 5.30 6.71
N ILE A 128 10.92 4.70 5.66
CA ILE A 128 11.84 3.56 5.77
C ILE A 128 13.08 3.96 6.58
N ALA A 129 13.68 5.13 6.31
CA ALA A 129 14.81 5.62 7.09
C ALA A 129 14.50 5.72 8.59
N ALA A 130 13.33 6.27 8.96
CA ALA A 130 12.90 6.35 10.35
C ALA A 130 12.73 4.96 11.01
N LEU A 131 12.24 3.97 10.26
CA LEU A 131 12.11 2.59 10.74
C LEU A 131 13.50 1.94 10.93
N ILE A 132 14.45 2.18 10.02
CA ILE A 132 15.85 1.74 10.13
C ILE A 132 16.52 2.33 11.36
N GLU A 133 16.41 3.66 11.55
CA GLU A 133 16.97 4.39 12.70
C GLU A 133 16.53 3.78 14.05
N LYS A 134 15.33 3.19 14.08
CA LYS A 134 14.72 2.59 15.28
C LYS A 134 14.71 1.06 15.26
N ARG A 135 15.31 0.43 14.23
CA ARG A 135 15.33 -1.03 14.03
C ARG A 135 13.93 -1.65 14.15
N ASN A 136 12.91 -0.93 13.72
CA ASN A 136 11.52 -1.34 13.90
C ASN A 136 11.09 -2.29 12.79
N PRO A 137 10.53 -3.47 13.09
CA PRO A 137 10.10 -4.42 12.07
C PRO A 137 8.91 -3.88 11.28
N PHE A 138 8.85 -4.18 9.99
CA PHE A 138 7.77 -3.72 9.14
C PHE A 138 7.49 -4.62 7.94
N SER A 139 6.29 -4.46 7.38
CA SER A 139 5.93 -5.09 6.10
C SER A 139 5.29 -4.10 5.15
N ILE A 140 5.48 -4.33 3.85
CA ILE A 140 4.90 -3.53 2.77
C ILE A 140 4.09 -4.43 1.85
N LEU A 141 2.77 -4.22 1.83
CA LEU A 141 1.89 -4.71 0.79
C LEU A 141 1.70 -3.62 -0.26
N THR A 142 1.86 -3.93 -1.55
CA THR A 142 1.63 -2.94 -2.61
C THR A 142 1.15 -3.58 -3.91
N LYS A 143 0.63 -2.75 -4.81
CA LYS A 143 0.44 -3.03 -6.23
C LYS A 143 1.40 -2.19 -7.09
N GLY A 144 2.05 -1.18 -6.51
CA GLY A 144 2.95 -0.26 -7.20
C GLY A 144 4.37 -0.80 -7.36
N THR A 145 4.86 -0.87 -8.59
CA THR A 145 6.24 -1.27 -8.92
C THR A 145 7.27 -0.20 -8.53
N LEU A 146 6.82 1.01 -8.16
CA LEU A 146 7.69 2.07 -7.66
C LEU A 146 8.44 1.67 -6.38
N LEU A 147 7.98 0.64 -5.66
CA LEU A 147 8.71 0.02 -4.55
C LEU A 147 10.17 -0.29 -4.90
N LEU A 148 10.45 -0.71 -6.14
CA LEU A 148 11.80 -1.06 -6.60
C LEU A 148 12.79 0.10 -6.55
N ARG A 149 12.31 1.36 -6.62
CA ARG A 149 13.14 2.55 -6.43
C ARG A 149 13.85 2.53 -5.07
N ASP A 150 13.14 2.03 -4.06
CA ASP A 150 13.59 2.04 -2.67
C ASP A 150 14.18 0.70 -2.24
N LEU A 151 14.41 -0.23 -3.19
CA LEU A 151 15.06 -1.52 -2.94
C LEU A 151 16.39 -1.40 -2.16
N PRO A 152 17.31 -0.47 -2.48
CA PRO A 152 18.52 -0.29 -1.68
C PRO A 152 18.23 0.02 -0.20
N LEU A 153 17.17 0.79 0.10
CA LEU A 153 16.78 1.07 1.48
C LEU A 153 16.18 -0.15 2.17
N LEU A 154 15.44 -0.99 1.45
CA LEU A 154 14.93 -2.25 2.00
C LEU A 154 16.06 -3.22 2.35
N VAL A 155 17.11 -3.27 1.51
CA VAL A 155 18.33 -4.05 1.80
C VAL A 155 19.04 -3.54 3.05
N GLU A 156 19.17 -2.23 3.24
CA GLU A 156 19.72 -1.69 4.49
C GLU A 156 18.81 -1.98 5.69
N ALA A 157 17.49 -1.91 5.53
CA ALA A 157 16.55 -2.23 6.60
C ALA A 157 16.62 -3.68 7.05
N ALA A 158 16.70 -4.62 6.10
CA ALA A 158 16.81 -6.05 6.38
C ALA A 158 18.07 -6.44 7.17
N LYS A 159 19.10 -5.58 7.21
CA LYS A 159 20.30 -5.80 8.05
C LYS A 159 20.07 -5.55 9.53
N VAL A 160 19.03 -4.78 9.89
CA VAL A 160 18.85 -4.29 11.27
C VAL A 160 17.52 -4.68 11.90
N THR A 161 16.55 -5.15 11.10
CA THR A 161 15.22 -5.53 11.56
C THR A 161 14.53 -6.46 10.56
N ASP A 162 13.41 -7.06 10.96
CA ASP A 162 12.60 -7.91 10.09
C ASP A 162 11.85 -7.07 9.06
N VAL A 163 12.05 -7.41 7.78
CA VAL A 163 11.39 -6.77 6.64
C VAL A 163 10.76 -7.84 5.77
N SER A 164 9.49 -7.66 5.42
CA SER A 164 8.81 -8.50 4.43
C SER A 164 7.98 -7.65 3.47
N THR A 165 7.87 -8.12 2.24
CA THR A 165 7.09 -7.46 1.19
C THR A 165 6.09 -8.43 0.58
N ALA A 166 5.04 -7.89 -0.01
CA ALA A 166 4.14 -8.65 -0.83
C ALA A 166 3.53 -7.78 -1.93
N PHE A 167 3.37 -8.36 -3.11
CA PHE A 167 2.58 -7.76 -4.17
C PHE A 167 1.18 -8.36 -4.20
N SER A 168 0.16 -7.50 -4.28
CA SER A 168 -1.19 -7.95 -4.57
C SER A 168 -1.35 -8.15 -6.08
N ILE A 169 -1.55 -9.39 -6.50
CA ILE A 169 -1.70 -9.79 -7.91
C ILE A 169 -2.86 -10.78 -8.00
N PRO A 170 -4.11 -10.29 -8.15
CA PRO A 170 -5.31 -11.14 -8.12
C PRO A 170 -5.52 -11.94 -9.40
N THR A 171 -4.90 -11.54 -10.52
CA THR A 171 -5.07 -12.16 -11.83
C THR A 171 -3.92 -11.81 -12.77
N LEU A 172 -3.62 -12.69 -13.73
CA LEU A 172 -2.79 -12.38 -14.91
C LEU A 172 -3.63 -12.13 -16.18
N ASP A 173 -4.95 -12.30 -16.10
CA ASP A 173 -5.90 -12.02 -17.16
C ASP A 173 -6.02 -10.50 -17.36
N GLU A 174 -5.67 -10.04 -18.56
CA GLU A 174 -5.55 -8.62 -18.87
C GLU A 174 -6.91 -7.91 -18.88
N GLU A 175 -7.98 -8.59 -19.31
CA GLU A 175 -9.32 -8.01 -19.31
C GLU A 175 -9.82 -7.81 -17.88
N ALA A 176 -9.69 -8.84 -17.04
CA ALA A 176 -10.06 -8.80 -15.63
C ALA A 176 -9.27 -7.71 -14.89
N TRP A 177 -7.96 -7.60 -15.14
CA TRP A 177 -7.12 -6.54 -14.57
C TRP A 177 -7.59 -5.14 -14.98
N ARG A 178 -7.77 -4.87 -16.29
CA ARG A 178 -8.24 -3.57 -16.79
C ARG A 178 -9.60 -3.18 -16.21
N ARG A 179 -10.50 -4.16 -16.02
CA ARG A 179 -11.85 -3.91 -15.48
C ARG A 179 -11.85 -3.68 -13.97
N SER A 180 -10.95 -4.34 -13.23
CA SER A 180 -11.00 -4.37 -11.77
C SER A 180 -10.05 -3.37 -11.10
N GLU A 181 -8.85 -3.14 -11.64
CA GLU A 181 -7.81 -2.29 -11.03
C GLU A 181 -6.94 -1.52 -12.05
N PRO A 182 -7.57 -0.73 -12.95
CA PRO A 182 -6.92 -0.13 -14.13
C PRO A 182 -5.80 0.87 -13.82
N GLY A 183 -5.76 1.45 -12.61
CA GLY A 183 -4.74 2.42 -12.24
C GLY A 183 -3.42 1.78 -11.77
N THR A 184 -3.40 0.46 -11.57
CA THR A 184 -2.23 -0.30 -11.10
C THR A 184 -1.26 -0.60 -12.25
N PRO A 185 0.02 -0.88 -11.97
CA PRO A 185 0.91 -1.52 -12.93
C PRO A 185 0.37 -2.86 -13.44
N HIS A 186 0.78 -3.23 -14.66
CA HIS A 186 0.40 -4.50 -15.27
C HIS A 186 0.77 -5.69 -14.35
N PRO A 187 -0.07 -6.74 -14.24
CA PRO A 187 0.20 -7.89 -13.37
C PRO A 187 1.57 -8.54 -13.59
N ARG A 188 2.04 -8.62 -14.84
CA ARG A 188 3.37 -9.15 -15.16
C ARG A 188 4.51 -8.29 -14.61
N SER A 189 4.39 -6.96 -14.71
CA SER A 189 5.39 -6.05 -14.11
C SER A 189 5.42 -6.15 -12.58
N ARG A 190 4.28 -6.48 -11.96
CA ARG A 190 4.24 -6.78 -10.52
C ARG A 190 4.95 -8.10 -10.20
N MET A 191 4.82 -9.14 -11.05
CA MET A 191 5.59 -10.39 -10.90
C MET A 191 7.09 -10.16 -11.09
N GLU A 192 7.51 -9.34 -12.05
CA GLU A 192 8.91 -8.94 -12.23
C GLU A 192 9.46 -8.23 -10.98
N ALA A 193 8.65 -7.38 -10.33
CA ALA A 193 9.03 -6.74 -9.08
C ALA A 193 9.16 -7.74 -7.92
N VAL A 194 8.33 -8.78 -7.88
CA VAL A 194 8.46 -9.89 -6.92
C VAL A 194 9.79 -10.60 -7.11
N ALA A 195 10.14 -10.95 -8.36
CA ALA A 195 11.42 -11.58 -8.68
C ALA A 195 12.60 -10.70 -8.26
N ALA A 196 12.60 -9.42 -8.65
CA ALA A 196 13.67 -8.48 -8.31
C ALA A 196 13.88 -8.31 -6.79
N LEU A 197 12.82 -8.33 -5.99
CA LEU A 197 12.93 -8.26 -4.53
C LEU A 197 13.55 -9.54 -3.95
N ASN A 198 13.06 -10.71 -4.38
CA ASN A 198 13.57 -11.99 -3.89
C ASN A 198 15.03 -12.23 -4.32
N ASP A 199 15.40 -11.87 -5.56
CA ASP A 199 16.78 -11.93 -6.06
C ASP A 199 17.73 -11.04 -5.25
N ALA A 200 17.23 -9.92 -4.73
CA ALA A 200 17.97 -9.01 -3.85
C ALA A 200 17.95 -9.45 -2.36
N GLY A 201 17.40 -10.62 -2.04
CA GLY A 201 17.32 -11.15 -0.68
C GLY A 201 16.25 -10.50 0.20
N ILE A 202 15.29 -9.77 -0.37
CA ILE A 202 14.15 -9.20 0.34
C ILE A 202 12.94 -10.14 0.22
N PRO A 203 12.46 -10.76 1.32
CA PRO A 203 11.36 -11.71 1.25
C PRO A 203 10.09 -11.09 0.65
N CYS A 204 9.72 -11.51 -0.56
CA CYS A 204 8.54 -11.02 -1.27
C CYS A 204 7.57 -12.14 -1.62
N GLY A 205 6.31 -12.01 -1.19
CA GLY A 205 5.22 -12.93 -1.55
C GLY A 205 4.23 -12.35 -2.56
N VAL A 206 3.24 -13.16 -2.91
CA VAL A 206 2.11 -12.78 -3.77
C VAL A 206 0.79 -12.96 -3.03
N MET A 207 -0.03 -11.92 -3.01
CA MET A 207 -1.39 -11.97 -2.46
C MET A 207 -2.41 -11.95 -3.60
N LEU A 208 -3.19 -13.02 -3.75
CA LEU A 208 -4.35 -13.05 -4.64
C LEU A 208 -5.50 -12.32 -3.94
N ALA A 209 -5.41 -11.00 -3.88
CA ALA A 209 -6.21 -10.16 -2.99
C ALA A 209 -6.89 -8.99 -3.72
N PRO A 210 -8.21 -9.09 -4.01
CA PRO A 210 -9.11 -10.21 -3.77
C PRO A 210 -9.19 -11.19 -4.95
N ILE A 211 -9.52 -12.44 -4.67
CA ILE A 211 -10.19 -13.31 -5.63
C ILE A 211 -11.62 -12.79 -5.82
N LEU A 212 -11.98 -12.45 -7.06
CA LEU A 212 -13.25 -11.87 -7.45
C LEU A 212 -14.19 -12.96 -8.01
N PRO A 213 -15.32 -13.24 -7.34
CA PRO A 213 -16.28 -14.24 -7.81
C PRO A 213 -16.79 -13.96 -9.22
N GLY A 214 -16.78 -14.97 -10.09
CA GLY A 214 -17.17 -14.88 -11.50
C GLY A 214 -16.20 -14.09 -12.40
N ILE A 215 -15.06 -13.63 -11.89
CA ILE A 215 -14.10 -12.80 -12.65
C ILE A 215 -12.69 -13.39 -12.60
N THR A 216 -12.16 -13.64 -11.40
CA THR A 216 -10.79 -14.15 -11.19
C THR A 216 -10.74 -15.45 -10.40
N ASP A 217 -11.90 -16.06 -10.12
CA ASP A 217 -12.06 -17.29 -9.34
C ASP A 217 -12.02 -18.59 -10.17
N ASP A 218 -11.88 -18.52 -11.49
CA ASP A 218 -11.62 -19.70 -12.32
C ASP A 218 -10.35 -20.41 -11.81
N PRO A 219 -10.43 -21.69 -11.38
CA PRO A 219 -9.29 -22.43 -10.88
C PRO A 219 -8.09 -22.49 -11.85
N LYS A 220 -8.32 -22.40 -13.17
CA LYS A 220 -7.23 -22.33 -14.15
C LYS A 220 -6.48 -21.00 -14.05
N LYS A 221 -7.20 -19.87 -13.98
CA LYS A 221 -6.61 -18.53 -13.84
C LYS A 221 -5.88 -18.38 -12.50
N VAL A 222 -6.44 -18.92 -11.42
CA VAL A 222 -5.77 -18.96 -10.11
C VAL A 222 -4.45 -19.74 -10.21
N ARG A 223 -4.46 -20.92 -10.85
CA ARG A 223 -3.25 -21.72 -11.07
C ARG A 223 -2.19 -21.00 -11.89
N GLU A 224 -2.57 -20.19 -12.87
CA GLU A 224 -1.64 -19.38 -13.64
C GLU A 224 -0.92 -18.33 -12.77
N VAL A 225 -1.65 -17.63 -11.91
CA VAL A 225 -1.05 -16.68 -10.95
C VAL A 225 -0.09 -17.39 -10.00
N VAL A 226 -0.50 -18.54 -9.46
CA VAL A 226 0.34 -19.33 -8.54
C VAL A 226 1.63 -19.80 -9.23
N ARG A 227 1.54 -20.30 -10.48
CA ARG A 227 2.72 -20.70 -11.25
C ARG A 227 3.66 -19.53 -11.47
N ALA A 228 3.15 -18.38 -11.92
CA ALA A 228 3.97 -17.19 -12.11
C ALA A 228 4.59 -16.68 -10.81
N ALA A 229 3.91 -16.81 -9.67
CA ALA A 229 4.48 -16.48 -8.36
C ALA A 229 5.64 -17.42 -8.00
N ILE A 230 5.52 -18.73 -8.27
CA ILE A 230 6.60 -19.70 -8.09
C ILE A 230 7.78 -19.36 -9.01
N ASP A 231 7.52 -19.09 -10.29
CA ASP A 231 8.55 -18.73 -11.26
C ASP A 231 9.30 -17.43 -10.87
N ALA A 232 8.60 -16.49 -10.22
CA ALA A 232 9.17 -15.26 -9.67
C ALA A 232 9.85 -15.45 -8.29
N GLY A 233 9.99 -16.68 -7.80
CA GLY A 233 10.63 -16.98 -6.52
C GLY A 233 9.86 -16.48 -5.29
N ALA A 234 8.54 -16.29 -5.39
CA ALA A 234 7.73 -15.78 -4.29
C ALA A 234 7.88 -16.64 -3.02
N THR A 235 8.15 -16.00 -1.88
CA THR A 235 8.34 -16.69 -0.59
C THR A 235 7.05 -17.32 -0.04
N HIS A 236 5.90 -16.78 -0.44
CA HIS A 236 4.59 -17.29 -0.08
C HIS A 236 3.54 -16.82 -1.09
N VAL A 237 2.41 -17.55 -1.12
CA VAL A 237 1.23 -17.16 -1.88
C VAL A 237 0.02 -17.25 -0.96
N SER A 238 -0.74 -16.16 -0.84
CA SER A 238 -1.93 -16.13 0.02
C SER A 238 -3.19 -15.66 -0.74
N PRO A 239 -4.30 -16.41 -0.67
CA PRO A 239 -5.58 -15.95 -1.21
C PRO A 239 -6.30 -15.06 -0.19
N ILE A 240 -6.94 -13.99 -0.69
CA ILE A 240 -7.95 -13.25 0.08
C ILE A 240 -9.22 -13.23 -0.75
N LEU A 241 -10.32 -13.70 -0.17
CA LEU A 241 -11.62 -13.64 -0.82
C LEU A 241 -12.21 -12.22 -0.75
N LEU A 242 -12.93 -11.82 -1.80
CA LEU A 242 -13.65 -10.56 -1.79
C LEU A 242 -14.63 -10.51 -0.60
N HIS A 243 -14.42 -9.53 0.27
CA HIS A 243 -15.35 -9.23 1.36
C HIS A 243 -16.12 -7.95 1.03
N LEU A 244 -17.40 -8.09 0.67
CA LEU A 244 -18.31 -6.97 0.47
C LEU A 244 -19.02 -6.65 1.78
N ARG A 245 -18.92 -5.39 2.23
CA ARG A 245 -19.72 -4.92 3.36
C ARG A 245 -21.14 -4.61 2.87
N PRO A 246 -22.18 -5.02 3.60
CA PRO A 246 -23.55 -4.58 3.34
C PRO A 246 -23.62 -3.05 3.33
N ARG A 247 -24.49 -2.49 2.49
CA ARG A 247 -24.86 -1.07 2.55
C ARG A 247 -25.77 -0.80 3.73
#